data_AF-A0A6C1T5S5-F1
#
_entry.id   AF-A0A6C1T5S5-F1
#
_cell.length_a   1.000
_cell.length_b   1.000
_cell.length_c   1.000
_cell.angle_alpha   90.00
_cell.angle_beta   90.00
_cell.angle_gamma   90.00
#
_symmetry.space_group_name_H-M   'P 1'
#
loop_
_entity.id
_entity.type
_entity.pdbx_description
1 polymer ?
#
loop_
_entity_poly.entity_id
_entity_poly.type
_entity_poly.pdbx_seq_one_letter_code
_entity_poly.pdbx_strand_id
1 'polypeptide(L)'
;MWRVEWPTVTLIALCYGVWLLAGAAIWPHFPALALMFMAIIGALHSSLVHECLHGHPTRNRHLNEALVALPLTLIYPYRRYKATHLAHHHDERLTDPIEDPESYYKARWQHNRMPRWLQAMLQVNNTMLGRMVLGPVLGAVGFLAQEARLLRANASGVRLAWGLHLLGLVPVLGLIWGMGIPVWLYLVAVVWPSLSLISIRTFAEHRWHDAPEGRTIIVERSPLAWLFLNNNLHIVHHQIPSAPWYVLPRLYAERKEHWQALNHGYVYRSYWQMVRAHALRPKEPVVHPVLHQMHTPAAPESDPPVAATGGQAA
;
A
#
# COMPACT_ATOMS: atom_id res chain seq x y z
N MET A 1 -20.88 7.52 -24.54
CA MET A 1 -21.03 6.05 -24.54
C MET A 1 -20.19 5.49 -23.38
N TRP A 2 -20.84 4.89 -22.38
CA TRP A 2 -20.17 4.31 -21.22
C TRP A 2 -19.35 3.09 -21.67
N ARG A 3 -18.03 3.09 -21.45
CA ARG A 3 -17.20 1.89 -21.67
C ARG A 3 -16.98 1.23 -20.33
N VAL A 4 -17.50 0.01 -20.18
CA VAL A 4 -17.20 -0.89 -19.07
C VAL A 4 -15.90 -1.62 -19.41
N GLU A 5 -14.98 -1.67 -18.46
CA GLU A 5 -13.71 -2.38 -18.63
C GLU A 5 -13.90 -3.87 -18.32
N TRP A 6 -14.42 -4.60 -19.32
CA TRP A 6 -14.65 -6.04 -19.23
C TRP A 6 -13.44 -6.87 -18.77
N PRO A 7 -12.18 -6.57 -19.15
CA PRO A 7 -11.04 -7.31 -18.61
C PRO A 7 -10.98 -7.31 -17.08
N THR A 8 -11.24 -6.16 -16.46
CA THR A 8 -11.24 -5.99 -15.00
C THR A 8 -12.49 -6.65 -14.38
N VAL A 9 -13.67 -6.51 -14.99
CA VAL A 9 -14.90 -7.20 -14.51
C VAL A 9 -14.72 -8.71 -14.51
N THR A 10 -14.23 -9.27 -15.62
CA THR A 10 -13.96 -10.71 -15.76
C THR A 10 -12.93 -11.17 -14.74
N LEU A 11 -11.87 -10.38 -14.52
CA LEU A 11 -10.85 -10.73 -13.55
C LEU A 11 -11.36 -10.72 -12.10
N ILE A 12 -12.26 -9.79 -11.75
CA ILE A 12 -12.94 -9.79 -10.45
C ILE A 12 -13.80 -11.05 -10.29
N ALA A 13 -14.58 -11.42 -11.30
CA ALA A 13 -15.40 -12.63 -11.26
C ALA A 13 -14.55 -13.90 -11.10
N LEU A 14 -13.45 -14.01 -11.87
CA LEU A 14 -12.50 -15.11 -11.76
C LEU A 14 -11.81 -15.14 -10.39
N CYS A 15 -11.46 -13.98 -9.85
CA CYS A 15 -10.84 -13.86 -8.52
C CYS A 15 -11.74 -14.50 -7.45
N TYR A 16 -13.01 -14.11 -7.35
CA TYR A 16 -13.93 -14.74 -6.40
C TYR A 16 -14.23 -16.20 -6.74
N GLY A 17 -14.40 -16.52 -8.02
CA GLY A 17 -14.68 -17.88 -8.47
C GLY A 17 -13.58 -18.87 -8.09
N VAL A 18 -12.31 -18.51 -8.30
CA VAL A 18 -11.16 -19.35 -7.92
C VAL A 18 -11.03 -19.45 -6.40
N TRP A 19 -11.27 -18.36 -5.65
CA TRP A 19 -11.27 -18.41 -4.19
C TRP A 19 -12.34 -19.37 -3.65
N LEU A 20 -13.57 -19.30 -4.18
CA LEU A 20 -14.67 -20.18 -3.82
C LEU A 20 -14.38 -21.63 -4.21
N LEU A 21 -13.88 -21.87 -5.42
CA LEU A 21 -13.51 -23.22 -5.89
C LEU A 21 -12.42 -23.83 -5.01
N ALA A 22 -11.40 -23.05 -4.66
CA ALA A 22 -10.33 -23.49 -3.78
C ALA A 22 -10.86 -23.86 -2.39
N GLY A 23 -11.69 -23.02 -1.79
CA GLY A 23 -12.23 -23.25 -0.45
C GLY A 23 -13.34 -24.31 -0.37
N ALA A 24 -14.17 -24.46 -1.40
CA ALA A 24 -15.31 -25.40 -1.37
C ALA A 24 -14.98 -26.77 -1.95
N ALA A 25 -14.19 -26.84 -3.05
CA ALA A 25 -13.94 -28.08 -3.78
C ALA A 25 -12.52 -28.64 -3.55
N ILE A 26 -11.51 -27.78 -3.45
CA ILE A 26 -10.11 -28.22 -3.29
C ILE A 26 -9.80 -28.51 -1.81
N TRP A 27 -10.23 -27.64 -0.89
CA TRP A 27 -9.93 -27.72 0.54
C TRP A 27 -10.22 -29.08 1.19
N PRO A 28 -11.37 -29.75 0.95
CA PRO A 28 -11.65 -31.04 1.60
C PRO A 28 -10.69 -32.17 1.23
N HIS A 29 -10.01 -32.05 0.08
CA HIS A 29 -9.14 -33.09 -0.47
C HIS A 29 -7.66 -32.72 -0.44
N PHE A 30 -7.34 -31.43 -0.66
CA PHE A 30 -5.98 -30.91 -0.76
C PHE A 30 -5.83 -29.58 0.02
N PRO A 31 -5.85 -29.60 1.36
CA PRO A 31 -5.87 -28.41 2.21
C PRO A 31 -4.75 -27.40 1.90
N ALA A 32 -3.50 -27.88 1.79
CA ALA A 32 -2.35 -27.00 1.53
C ALA A 32 -2.44 -26.30 0.16
N LEU A 33 -2.90 -27.02 -0.87
CA LEU A 33 -3.06 -26.49 -2.22
C LEU A 33 -4.18 -25.45 -2.27
N ALA A 34 -5.32 -25.73 -1.62
CA ALA A 34 -6.42 -24.79 -1.50
C ALA A 34 -5.98 -23.48 -0.83
N LEU A 35 -5.31 -23.56 0.34
CA LEU A 35 -4.83 -22.40 1.07
C LEU A 35 -3.81 -21.59 0.26
N MET A 36 -2.91 -22.24 -0.47
CA MET A 36 -1.96 -21.57 -1.36
C MET A 36 -2.68 -20.80 -2.48
N PHE A 37 -3.67 -21.41 -3.15
CA PHE A 37 -4.46 -20.70 -4.16
C PHE A 37 -5.24 -19.53 -3.56
N MET A 38 -5.90 -19.74 -2.42
CA MET A 38 -6.63 -18.68 -1.73
C MET A 38 -5.69 -17.51 -1.33
N ALA A 39 -4.46 -17.80 -0.90
CA ALA A 39 -3.46 -16.79 -0.58
C ALA A 39 -3.05 -15.96 -1.80
N ILE A 40 -2.75 -16.62 -2.93
CA ILE A 40 -2.38 -15.92 -4.17
C ILE A 40 -3.57 -15.08 -4.66
N ILE A 41 -4.78 -15.62 -4.61
CA ILE A 41 -5.99 -14.91 -5.01
C ILE A 41 -6.33 -13.77 -4.05
N GLY A 42 -6.07 -13.88 -2.75
CA GLY A 42 -6.20 -12.76 -1.82
C GLY A 42 -5.23 -11.61 -2.14
N ALA A 43 -4.02 -11.92 -2.64
CA ALA A 43 -3.11 -10.90 -3.16
C ALA A 43 -3.66 -10.26 -4.44
N LEU A 44 -4.13 -11.05 -5.40
CA LEU A 44 -4.79 -10.53 -6.61
C LEU A 44 -5.99 -9.64 -6.27
N HIS A 45 -6.83 -10.06 -5.32
CA HIS A 45 -7.98 -9.29 -4.83
C HIS A 45 -7.54 -7.94 -4.26
N SER A 46 -6.46 -7.90 -3.50
CA SER A 46 -5.89 -6.64 -2.99
C SER A 46 -5.44 -5.70 -4.13
N SER A 47 -4.89 -6.24 -5.21
CA SER A 47 -4.57 -5.48 -6.43
C SER A 47 -5.84 -5.00 -7.15
N LEU A 48 -6.90 -5.82 -7.22
CA LEU A 48 -8.20 -5.43 -7.79
C LEU A 48 -8.90 -4.36 -6.96
N VAL A 49 -8.79 -4.42 -5.63
CA VAL A 49 -9.28 -3.37 -4.73
C VAL A 49 -8.56 -2.05 -5.03
N HIS A 50 -7.24 -2.10 -5.23
CA HIS A 50 -6.44 -0.94 -5.66
C HIS A 50 -6.90 -0.40 -7.03
N GLU A 51 -7.14 -1.27 -8.00
CA GLU A 51 -7.66 -0.87 -9.32
C GLU A 51 -9.04 -0.19 -9.17
N CYS A 52 -9.92 -0.74 -8.35
CA CYS A 52 -11.27 -0.20 -8.17
C CYS A 52 -11.32 1.15 -7.44
N LEU A 53 -10.42 1.38 -6.46
CA LEU A 53 -10.36 2.67 -5.77
C LEU A 53 -9.96 3.82 -6.70
N HIS A 54 -9.24 3.54 -7.79
CA HIS A 54 -8.89 4.48 -8.86
C HIS A 54 -9.99 4.72 -9.89
N GLY A 55 -11.16 4.11 -9.70
CA GLY A 55 -12.34 4.39 -10.54
C GLY A 55 -12.57 3.40 -11.65
N HIS A 56 -11.93 2.23 -11.62
CA HIS A 56 -12.20 1.11 -12.52
C HIS A 56 -13.18 0.10 -11.89
N PRO A 57 -13.93 -0.70 -12.65
CA PRO A 57 -13.97 -0.79 -14.12
C PRO A 57 -15.05 0.10 -14.77
N THR A 58 -15.78 0.89 -13.98
CA THR A 58 -16.90 1.72 -14.46
C THR A 58 -16.77 3.16 -13.96
N ARG A 59 -17.48 4.09 -14.60
CA ARG A 59 -17.54 5.49 -14.11
C ARG A 59 -18.30 5.65 -12.78
N ASN A 60 -19.00 4.61 -12.33
CA ASN A 60 -19.75 4.64 -11.07
C ASN A 60 -18.91 4.07 -9.93
N ARG A 61 -18.40 4.97 -9.07
CA ARG A 61 -17.58 4.62 -7.91
C ARG A 61 -18.26 3.63 -6.94
N HIS A 62 -19.58 3.67 -6.81
CA HIS A 62 -20.32 2.80 -5.90
C HIS A 62 -20.44 1.38 -6.47
N LEU A 63 -20.60 1.26 -7.79
CA LEU A 63 -20.56 -0.03 -8.46
C LEU A 63 -19.16 -0.65 -8.36
N ASN A 64 -18.11 0.15 -8.58
CA ASN A 64 -16.73 -0.32 -8.45
C ASN A 64 -16.42 -0.83 -7.02
N GLU A 65 -16.83 -0.07 -6.00
CA GLU A 65 -16.73 -0.50 -4.60
C GLU A 65 -17.51 -1.80 -4.36
N ALA A 66 -18.76 -1.89 -4.85
CA ALA A 66 -19.60 -3.08 -4.68
C ALA A 66 -18.98 -4.34 -5.31
N LEU A 67 -18.31 -4.21 -6.47
CA LEU A 67 -17.64 -5.33 -7.13
C LEU A 67 -16.52 -5.94 -6.27
N VAL A 68 -15.88 -5.17 -5.39
CA VAL A 68 -14.79 -5.64 -4.52
C VAL A 68 -15.15 -5.59 -3.03
N ALA A 69 -16.44 -5.47 -2.70
CA ALA A 69 -16.92 -5.24 -1.33
C ALA A 69 -16.76 -6.45 -0.40
N LEU A 70 -16.42 -7.63 -0.91
CA LEU A 70 -16.16 -8.84 -0.12
C LEU A 70 -14.65 -8.95 0.17
N PRO A 71 -14.17 -8.56 1.37
CA PRO A 71 -12.75 -8.38 1.62
C PRO A 71 -12.07 -9.72 1.92
N LEU A 72 -11.46 -10.36 0.91
CA LEU A 72 -10.83 -11.68 1.07
C LEU A 72 -9.64 -11.67 2.05
N THR A 73 -8.99 -10.52 2.24
CA THR A 73 -7.86 -10.34 3.18
C THR A 73 -8.27 -9.77 4.55
N LEU A 74 -9.58 -9.59 4.78
CA LEU A 74 -10.24 -9.25 6.05
C LEU A 74 -9.91 -7.91 6.72
N ILE A 75 -8.70 -7.37 6.58
CA ILE A 75 -8.16 -6.34 7.49
C ILE A 75 -8.51 -4.91 7.08
N TYR A 76 -8.47 -4.58 5.79
CA TYR A 76 -8.47 -3.19 5.32
C TYR A 76 -9.82 -2.78 4.70
N PRO A 77 -10.58 -1.86 5.32
CA PRO A 77 -11.79 -1.30 4.74
C PRO A 77 -11.51 -0.56 3.43
N TYR A 78 -12.27 -0.88 2.37
CA TYR A 78 -12.12 -0.28 1.03
C TYR A 78 -12.03 1.26 1.07
N ARG A 79 -12.97 1.93 1.74
CA ARG A 79 -13.01 3.41 1.78
C ARG A 79 -11.87 4.02 2.59
N ARG A 80 -11.35 3.30 3.59
CA ARG A 80 -10.19 3.77 4.37
C ARG A 80 -8.92 3.62 3.56
N TYR A 81 -8.74 2.47 2.91
CA TYR A 81 -7.64 2.27 1.98
C TYR A 81 -7.69 3.27 0.84
N LYS A 82 -8.86 3.52 0.24
CA LYS A 82 -9.03 4.57 -0.77
C LYS A 82 -8.61 5.95 -0.25
N ALA A 83 -9.02 6.33 0.96
CA ALA A 83 -8.69 7.63 1.51
C ALA A 83 -7.18 7.78 1.78
N THR A 84 -6.52 6.77 2.36
CA THR A 84 -5.07 6.80 2.61
C THR A 84 -4.30 6.75 1.31
N HIS A 85 -4.70 5.89 0.38
CA HIS A 85 -4.01 5.72 -0.89
C HIS A 85 -4.12 6.97 -1.78
N LEU A 86 -5.30 7.60 -1.86
CA LEU A 86 -5.42 8.86 -2.62
C LEU A 86 -4.60 10.00 -2.00
N ALA A 87 -4.40 10.02 -0.68
CA ALA A 87 -3.49 10.97 -0.04
C ALA A 87 -2.02 10.66 -0.38
N HIS A 88 -1.68 9.37 -0.55
CA HIS A 88 -0.36 8.91 -0.97
C HIS A 88 -0.04 9.28 -2.44
N HIS A 89 -1.04 9.40 -3.32
CA HIS A 89 -0.87 9.88 -4.71
C HIS A 89 -0.49 11.37 -4.84
N HIS A 90 -0.28 12.09 -3.73
CA HIS A 90 0.31 13.42 -3.77
C HIS A 90 1.85 13.31 -3.87
N ASP A 91 2.37 13.24 -5.09
CA ASP A 91 3.78 12.93 -5.41
C ASP A 91 4.80 13.76 -4.59
N GLU A 92 4.53 15.05 -4.35
CA GLU A 92 5.42 15.94 -3.57
C GLU A 92 5.68 15.42 -2.14
N ARG A 93 4.69 14.72 -1.57
CA ARG A 93 4.69 14.23 -0.18
C ARG A 93 5.15 12.78 -0.07
N LEU A 94 5.35 12.09 -1.19
CA LEU A 94 5.82 10.70 -1.18
C LEU A 94 7.05 10.55 -0.32
N THR A 95 7.06 9.49 0.50
CA THR A 95 8.08 9.14 1.49
C THR A 95 8.13 10.03 2.74
N ASP A 96 7.34 11.10 2.83
CA ASP A 96 7.27 11.92 4.04
C ASP A 96 6.74 11.08 5.22
N PRO A 97 7.48 10.98 6.35
CA PRO A 97 7.10 10.12 7.46
C PRO A 97 5.86 10.58 8.26
N ILE A 98 5.33 11.77 7.98
CA ILE A 98 4.17 12.37 8.64
C ILE A 98 2.98 12.46 7.68
N GLU A 99 3.22 12.94 6.46
CA GLU A 99 2.15 13.26 5.51
C GLU A 99 1.79 12.10 4.57
N ASP A 100 2.74 11.23 4.26
CA ASP A 100 2.49 10.05 3.43
C ASP A 100 2.07 8.86 4.30
N PRO A 101 0.79 8.43 4.23
CA PRO A 101 0.26 7.35 5.05
C PRO A 101 0.85 5.97 4.71
N GLU A 102 1.50 5.83 3.55
CA GLU A 102 2.14 4.60 3.09
C GLU A 102 3.68 4.66 3.22
N SER A 103 4.22 5.74 3.79
CA SER A 103 5.66 5.88 4.01
C SER A 103 6.22 4.84 4.97
N TYR A 104 7.28 4.17 4.53
CA TYR A 104 8.09 3.28 5.37
C TYR A 104 9.20 3.99 6.13
N TYR A 105 9.31 5.30 5.97
CA TYR A 105 10.19 6.11 6.77
C TYR A 105 9.56 6.51 8.10
N LYS A 106 10.42 6.81 9.07
CA LYS A 106 10.06 7.46 10.32
C LYS A 106 10.83 8.76 10.49
N ALA A 107 10.15 9.75 11.05
CA ALA A 107 10.82 10.97 11.49
C ALA A 107 11.85 10.60 12.58
N ARG A 108 13.01 11.26 12.58
CA ARG A 108 14.12 10.91 13.48
C ARG A 108 13.71 10.93 14.95
N TRP A 109 12.95 11.96 15.35
CA TRP A 109 12.46 12.11 16.71
C TRP A 109 11.47 10.99 17.11
N GLN A 110 10.63 10.51 16.18
CA GLN A 110 9.73 9.38 16.44
C GLN A 110 10.55 8.11 16.64
N HIS A 111 11.48 7.84 15.73
CA HIS A 111 12.35 6.67 15.80
C HIS A 111 13.16 6.63 17.10
N ASN A 112 13.75 7.76 17.50
CA ASN A 112 14.55 7.85 18.73
C ASN A 112 13.74 7.61 20.01
N ARG A 113 12.42 7.86 19.99
CA ARG A 113 11.52 7.58 21.12
C ARG A 113 11.05 6.11 21.16
N MET A 114 11.28 5.32 20.11
CA MET A 114 10.89 3.91 20.07
C MET A 114 11.85 3.07 20.92
N PRO A 115 11.38 1.99 21.58
CA PRO A 115 12.27 1.07 22.25
C PRO A 115 13.20 0.37 21.24
N ARG A 116 14.42 0.01 21.68
CA ARG A 116 15.47 -0.53 20.79
C ARG A 116 15.04 -1.77 20.00
N TRP A 117 14.23 -2.64 20.61
CA TRP A 117 13.72 -3.84 19.93
C TRP A 117 12.80 -3.49 18.76
N LEU A 118 11.98 -2.43 18.87
CA LEU A 118 11.10 -1.97 17.80
C LEU A 118 11.92 -1.32 16.68
N GLN A 119 12.94 -0.54 17.02
CA GLN A 119 13.88 0.00 16.03
C GLN A 119 14.56 -1.14 15.25
N ALA A 120 15.07 -2.16 15.94
CA ALA A 120 15.67 -3.34 15.30
C ALA A 120 14.66 -4.10 14.43
N MET A 121 13.43 -4.28 14.91
CA MET A 121 12.38 -4.93 14.14
C MET A 121 12.03 -4.16 12.86
N LEU A 122 11.97 -2.83 12.90
CA LEU A 122 11.74 -2.00 11.71
C LEU A 122 12.92 -2.08 10.73
N GLN A 123 14.16 -2.18 11.22
CA GLN A 123 15.33 -2.40 10.36
C GLN A 123 15.27 -3.77 9.67
N VAL A 124 14.89 -4.82 10.39
CA VAL A 124 14.65 -6.15 9.79
C VAL A 124 13.51 -6.09 8.76
N ASN A 125 12.41 -5.39 9.08
CA ASN A 125 11.29 -5.17 8.17
C ASN A 125 11.65 -4.36 6.90
N ASN A 126 12.79 -3.65 6.91
CA ASN A 126 13.34 -2.98 5.72
C ASN A 126 14.19 -3.91 4.84
N THR A 127 14.39 -5.18 5.23
CA THR A 127 14.82 -6.26 4.32
C THR A 127 13.59 -6.88 3.64
N MET A 128 13.73 -7.46 2.45
CA MET A 128 12.62 -8.08 1.72
C MET A 128 12.04 -9.29 2.47
N LEU A 129 12.87 -10.19 3.00
CA LEU A 129 12.37 -11.34 3.76
C LEU A 129 11.74 -10.90 5.08
N GLY A 130 12.37 -9.95 5.78
CA GLY A 130 11.79 -9.37 6.97
C GLY A 130 10.47 -8.67 6.69
N ARG A 131 10.34 -7.99 5.54
CA ARG A 131 9.08 -7.37 5.10
C ARG A 131 7.99 -8.40 4.86
N MET A 132 8.29 -9.48 4.16
CA MET A 132 7.31 -10.53 3.88
C MET A 132 6.81 -11.21 5.16
N VAL A 133 7.66 -11.37 6.18
CA VAL A 133 7.28 -11.98 7.45
C VAL A 133 6.62 -10.96 8.39
N LEU A 134 7.29 -9.86 8.70
CA LEU A 134 6.86 -8.90 9.73
C LEU A 134 5.87 -7.86 9.20
N GLY A 135 6.02 -7.46 7.93
CA GLY A 135 5.27 -6.37 7.31
C GLY A 135 3.76 -6.49 7.42
N PRO A 136 3.15 -7.65 7.12
CA PRO A 136 1.71 -7.86 7.28
C PRO A 136 1.21 -7.58 8.69
N VAL A 137 1.93 -8.05 9.71
CA VAL A 137 1.56 -7.85 11.13
C VAL A 137 1.79 -6.40 11.53
N LEU A 138 2.93 -5.82 11.20
CA LEU A 138 3.26 -4.43 11.54
C LEU A 138 2.32 -3.42 10.86
N GLY A 139 2.01 -3.64 9.58
CA GLY A 139 1.06 -2.85 8.81
C GLY A 139 -0.34 -2.94 9.39
N ALA A 140 -0.83 -4.16 9.65
CA ALA A 140 -2.16 -4.36 10.23
C ALA A 140 -2.30 -3.72 11.61
N VAL A 141 -1.34 -3.94 12.51
CA VAL A 141 -1.36 -3.34 13.86
C VAL A 141 -1.30 -1.82 13.80
N GLY A 142 -0.38 -1.26 12.99
CA GLY A 142 -0.25 0.18 12.82
C GLY A 142 -1.53 0.82 12.27
N PHE A 143 -2.10 0.22 11.23
CA PHE A 143 -3.36 0.64 10.62
C PHE A 143 -4.52 0.58 11.63
N LEU A 144 -4.74 -0.56 12.28
CA LEU A 144 -5.83 -0.74 13.24
C LEU A 144 -5.70 0.19 14.45
N ALA A 145 -4.48 0.46 14.93
CA ALA A 145 -4.25 1.41 16.02
C ALA A 145 -4.57 2.86 15.61
N GLN A 146 -4.29 3.25 14.37
CA GLN A 146 -4.69 4.54 13.82
C GLN A 146 -6.21 4.63 13.65
N GLU A 147 -6.83 3.62 13.07
CA GLU A 147 -8.28 3.57 12.86
C GLU A 147 -9.06 3.59 14.18
N ALA A 148 -8.58 2.90 15.22
CA ALA A 148 -9.17 2.97 16.55
C ALA A 148 -9.13 4.38 17.14
N ARG A 149 -8.07 5.16 16.90
CA ARG A 149 -8.01 6.58 17.31
C ARG A 149 -9.02 7.42 16.53
N LEU A 150 -9.12 7.22 15.22
CA LEU A 150 -10.06 7.94 14.36
C LEU A 150 -11.52 7.62 14.67
N LEU A 151 -11.85 6.36 14.99
CA LEU A 151 -13.18 5.94 15.43
C LEU A 151 -13.58 6.60 16.75
N ARG A 152 -12.65 6.66 17.73
CA ARG A 152 -12.86 7.36 19.00
C ARG A 152 -13.06 8.86 18.81
N ALA A 153 -12.27 9.47 17.92
CA ALA A 153 -12.39 10.87 17.57
C ALA A 153 -13.61 11.20 16.68
N ASN A 154 -14.42 10.20 16.31
CA ASN A 154 -15.53 10.33 15.37
C ASN A 154 -15.14 11.03 14.05
N ALA A 155 -13.96 10.70 13.53
CA ALA A 155 -13.47 11.28 12.29
C ALA A 155 -14.44 10.98 11.13
N SER A 156 -14.64 11.98 10.28
CA SER A 156 -15.65 11.94 9.21
C SER A 156 -15.47 10.71 8.30
N GLY A 157 -16.58 10.04 7.99
CA GLY A 157 -16.62 8.88 7.10
C GLY A 157 -16.05 7.57 7.65
N VAL A 158 -15.30 7.59 8.76
CA VAL A 158 -14.61 6.39 9.30
C VAL A 158 -15.59 5.32 9.77
N ARG A 159 -16.62 5.71 10.54
CA ARG A 159 -17.64 4.76 11.01
C ARG A 159 -18.42 4.10 9.87
N LEU A 160 -18.77 4.87 8.84
CA LEU A 160 -19.44 4.35 7.65
C LEU A 160 -18.55 3.36 6.90
N ALA A 161 -17.26 3.69 6.73
CA ALA A 161 -16.30 2.81 6.08
C ALA A 161 -16.17 1.46 6.80
N TRP A 162 -16.07 1.48 8.12
CA TRP A 162 -16.05 0.26 8.94
C TRP A 162 -17.38 -0.48 8.92
N GLY A 163 -18.52 0.21 8.94
CA GLY A 163 -19.84 -0.42 8.84
C GLY A 163 -20.02 -1.19 7.53
N LEU A 164 -19.61 -0.61 6.40
CA LEU A 164 -19.64 -1.29 5.10
C LEU A 164 -18.65 -2.46 5.02
N HIS A 165 -17.46 -2.30 5.60
CA HIS A 165 -16.48 -3.39 5.67
C HIS A 165 -16.98 -4.57 6.50
N LEU A 166 -17.59 -4.30 7.66
CA LEU A 166 -18.19 -5.32 8.51
C LEU A 166 -19.35 -6.03 7.79
N LEU A 167 -20.18 -5.29 7.05
CA LEU A 167 -21.23 -5.87 6.22
C LEU A 167 -20.66 -6.82 5.15
N GLY A 168 -19.56 -6.45 4.49
CA GLY A 168 -18.86 -7.29 3.53
C GLY A 168 -18.13 -8.49 4.16
N LEU A 169 -17.65 -8.34 5.40
CA LEU A 169 -16.98 -9.41 6.16
C LEU A 169 -17.92 -10.55 6.53
N VAL A 170 -19.17 -10.26 6.88
CA VAL A 170 -20.16 -11.27 7.31
C VAL A 170 -20.28 -12.44 6.31
N PRO A 171 -20.56 -12.22 5.00
CA PRO A 171 -20.64 -13.32 4.05
C PRO A 171 -19.29 -14.01 3.82
N VAL A 172 -18.16 -13.29 3.84
CA VAL A 172 -16.83 -13.91 3.69
C VAL A 172 -16.55 -14.87 4.85
N LEU A 173 -16.78 -14.44 6.09
CA LEU A 173 -16.61 -15.29 7.27
C LEU A 173 -17.62 -16.45 7.29
N GLY A 174 -18.86 -16.21 6.87
CA GLY A 174 -19.87 -17.24 6.72
C GLY A 174 -19.48 -18.33 5.71
N LEU A 175 -18.87 -17.94 4.58
CA LEU A 175 -18.35 -18.86 3.58
C LEU A 175 -17.16 -19.67 4.11
N ILE A 176 -16.18 -19.00 4.74
CA ILE A 176 -15.02 -19.67 5.37
C ILE A 176 -15.48 -20.70 6.41
N TRP A 177 -16.44 -20.32 7.25
CA TRP A 177 -17.03 -21.20 8.26
C TRP A 177 -17.80 -22.36 7.63
N GLY A 178 -18.61 -22.09 6.59
CA GLY A 178 -19.36 -23.11 5.86
C GLY A 178 -18.48 -24.12 5.10
N MET A 179 -17.28 -23.72 4.69
CA MET A 179 -16.25 -24.61 4.12
C MET A 179 -15.53 -25.45 5.19
N GLY A 180 -15.77 -25.19 6.49
CA GLY A 180 -15.09 -25.86 7.59
C GLY A 180 -13.63 -25.44 7.76
N ILE A 181 -13.22 -24.29 7.20
CA ILE A 181 -11.86 -23.76 7.35
C ILE A 181 -11.78 -23.01 8.69
N PRO A 182 -10.91 -23.40 9.63
CA PRO A 182 -10.74 -22.65 10.87
C PRO A 182 -10.27 -21.22 10.59
N VAL A 183 -10.92 -20.22 11.21
CA VAL A 183 -10.61 -18.80 10.96
C VAL A 183 -9.15 -18.46 11.27
N TRP A 184 -8.57 -19.03 12.34
CA TRP A 184 -7.15 -18.83 12.66
C TRP A 184 -6.22 -19.34 11.56
N LEU A 185 -6.59 -20.46 10.92
CA LEU A 185 -5.81 -21.04 9.83
C LEU A 185 -5.95 -20.17 8.57
N TYR A 186 -7.14 -19.65 8.29
CA TYR A 186 -7.34 -18.68 7.21
C TYR A 186 -6.50 -17.41 7.42
N LEU A 187 -6.42 -16.90 8.65
CA LEU A 187 -5.58 -15.74 8.98
C LEU A 187 -4.09 -16.01 8.71
N VAL A 188 -3.57 -17.16 9.15
CA VAL A 188 -2.13 -17.48 9.03
C VAL A 188 -1.75 -17.98 7.64
N ALA A 189 -2.60 -18.74 6.96
CA ALA A 189 -2.27 -19.41 5.70
C ALA A 189 -2.82 -18.72 4.45
N VAL A 190 -3.80 -17.81 4.59
CA VAL A 190 -4.35 -17.03 3.47
C VAL A 190 -4.04 -15.55 3.65
N VAL A 191 -4.57 -14.92 4.70
CA VAL A 191 -4.47 -13.46 4.88
C VAL A 191 -3.02 -13.01 4.99
N TRP A 192 -2.23 -13.63 5.87
CA TRP A 192 -0.84 -13.25 6.05
C TRP A 192 -0.03 -13.44 4.75
N PRO A 193 -0.01 -14.61 4.08
CA PRO A 193 0.71 -14.77 2.82
C PRO A 193 0.21 -13.88 1.68
N SER A 194 -1.09 -13.58 1.60
CA SER A 194 -1.62 -12.59 0.64
C SER A 194 -0.97 -11.22 0.83
N LEU A 195 -0.93 -10.73 2.07
CA LEU A 195 -0.30 -9.45 2.40
C LEU A 195 1.22 -9.51 2.23
N SER A 196 1.86 -10.65 2.52
CA SER A 196 3.28 -10.88 2.25
C SER A 196 3.59 -10.77 0.75
N LEU A 197 2.75 -11.35 -0.11
CA LEU A 197 2.90 -11.25 -1.56
C LEU A 197 2.75 -9.82 -2.06
N ILE A 198 1.71 -9.10 -1.59
CA ILE A 198 1.55 -7.66 -1.90
C ILE A 198 2.75 -6.85 -1.43
N SER A 199 3.34 -7.20 -0.29
CA SER A 199 4.51 -6.49 0.23
C SER A 199 5.73 -6.57 -0.70
N ILE A 200 5.83 -7.54 -1.60
CA ILE A 200 6.91 -7.59 -2.62
C ILE A 200 6.79 -6.38 -3.57
N ARG A 201 5.56 -6.06 -3.97
CA ARG A 201 5.25 -4.89 -4.80
C ARG A 201 5.61 -3.62 -4.03
N THR A 202 5.05 -3.46 -2.83
CA THR A 202 5.17 -2.23 -2.04
C THR A 202 6.53 -2.03 -1.38
N PHE A 203 7.38 -3.06 -1.29
CA PHE A 203 8.68 -2.99 -0.62
C PHE A 203 9.60 -1.89 -1.15
N ALA A 204 9.62 -1.73 -2.47
CA ALA A 204 10.48 -0.78 -3.15
C ALA A 204 9.72 0.18 -4.05
N GLU A 205 8.40 0.28 -3.91
CA GLU A 205 7.58 1.22 -4.68
C GLU A 205 8.13 2.64 -4.61
N HIS A 206 8.57 3.04 -3.41
CA HIS A 206 9.13 4.36 -3.17
C HIS A 206 10.54 4.33 -2.59
N ARG A 207 11.32 5.38 -2.88
CA ARG A 207 12.61 5.72 -2.26
C ARG A 207 12.65 7.20 -1.96
N TRP A 208 13.53 7.65 -1.07
CA TRP A 208 13.80 9.09 -1.01
C TRP A 208 14.60 9.53 -2.23
N HIS A 209 14.21 10.67 -2.78
CA HIS A 209 14.93 11.40 -3.83
C HIS A 209 14.50 12.88 -3.76
N ASP A 210 15.40 13.81 -4.08
CA ASP A 210 15.08 15.24 -3.99
C ASP A 210 13.95 15.63 -4.96
N ALA A 211 14.04 15.16 -6.22
CA ALA A 211 12.94 15.25 -7.18
C ALA A 211 11.83 14.23 -6.86
N PRO A 212 10.55 14.64 -6.73
CA PRO A 212 9.42 13.77 -6.41
C PRO A 212 9.28 12.56 -7.34
N GLU A 213 9.48 12.75 -8.64
CA GLU A 213 9.34 11.70 -9.65
C GLU A 213 10.42 10.60 -9.49
N GLY A 214 11.60 11.00 -9.01
CA GLY A 214 12.71 10.09 -8.69
C GLY A 214 12.44 9.16 -7.50
N ARG A 215 11.31 9.35 -6.81
CA ARG A 215 10.90 8.53 -5.68
C ARG A 215 10.18 7.26 -6.11
N THR A 216 9.63 7.17 -7.31
CA THR A 216 8.71 6.08 -7.69
C THR A 216 9.33 5.07 -8.68
N ILE A 217 9.21 3.78 -8.39
CA ILE A 217 9.92 2.70 -9.09
C ILE A 217 9.35 2.34 -10.46
N ILE A 218 10.18 1.68 -11.27
CA ILE A 218 9.80 0.79 -12.37
C ILE A 218 10.41 -0.60 -12.15
N VAL A 219 9.63 -1.66 -12.27
CA VAL A 219 10.12 -3.04 -12.37
C VAL A 219 9.67 -3.62 -13.71
N GLU A 220 10.60 -3.95 -14.62
CA GLU A 220 10.23 -4.20 -16.02
C GLU A 220 9.63 -5.60 -16.29
N ARG A 221 10.37 -6.67 -15.99
CA ARG A 221 10.02 -8.04 -16.40
C ARG A 221 9.78 -8.91 -15.17
N SER A 222 8.54 -9.27 -14.90
CA SER A 222 8.24 -10.24 -13.85
C SER A 222 6.94 -11.01 -14.09
N PRO A 223 6.91 -12.33 -13.80
CA PRO A 223 5.64 -13.06 -13.74
C PRO A 223 4.68 -12.49 -12.68
N LEU A 224 5.19 -11.82 -11.64
CA LEU A 224 4.36 -11.17 -10.62
C LEU A 224 3.67 -9.89 -11.12
N ALA A 225 4.06 -9.35 -12.29
CA ALA A 225 3.42 -8.15 -12.83
C ALA A 225 1.91 -8.34 -12.99
N TRP A 226 1.47 -9.51 -13.44
CA TRP A 226 0.03 -9.80 -13.57
C TRP A 226 -0.68 -9.84 -12.21
N LEU A 227 -0.07 -10.46 -11.19
CA LEU A 227 -0.62 -10.51 -9.83
C LEU A 227 -0.83 -9.10 -9.24
N PHE A 228 0.06 -8.18 -9.61
CA PHE A 228 0.04 -6.78 -9.20
C PHE A 228 -0.66 -5.86 -10.20
N LEU A 229 -1.34 -6.42 -11.21
CA LEU A 229 -2.05 -5.64 -12.23
C LEU A 229 -1.14 -4.56 -12.85
N ASN A 230 0.06 -4.96 -13.25
CA ASN A 230 1.09 -4.11 -13.85
C ASN A 230 1.52 -2.87 -13.04
N ASN A 231 1.12 -2.74 -11.76
CA ASN A 231 1.58 -1.65 -10.88
C ASN A 231 3.09 -1.68 -10.61
N ASN A 232 3.81 -2.71 -11.04
CA ASN A 232 5.26 -2.67 -11.12
C ASN A 232 5.79 -1.50 -11.97
N LEU A 233 4.98 -0.97 -12.89
CA LEU A 233 5.27 0.26 -13.65
C LEU A 233 4.77 1.48 -12.86
N HIS A 234 5.19 1.60 -11.61
CA HIS A 234 4.49 2.40 -10.61
C HIS A 234 4.50 3.90 -10.91
N ILE A 235 5.60 4.44 -11.47
CA ILE A 235 5.64 5.85 -11.90
C ILE A 235 4.62 6.14 -13.02
N VAL A 236 4.39 5.19 -13.94
CA VAL A 236 3.38 5.35 -15.00
C VAL A 236 1.98 5.41 -14.39
N HIS A 237 1.74 4.59 -13.37
CA HIS A 237 0.50 4.59 -12.61
C HIS A 237 0.31 5.90 -11.82
N HIS A 238 1.32 6.39 -11.10
CA HIS A 238 1.24 7.68 -10.38
C HIS A 238 0.95 8.86 -11.32
N GLN A 239 1.56 8.86 -12.51
CA GLN A 239 1.39 9.94 -13.48
C GLN A 239 0.06 9.85 -14.25
N ILE A 240 -0.52 8.65 -14.36
CA ILE A 240 -1.78 8.39 -15.07
C ILE A 240 -2.64 7.40 -14.26
N PRO A 241 -3.15 7.77 -13.07
CA PRO A 241 -3.80 6.84 -12.15
C PRO A 241 -5.13 6.30 -12.68
N SER A 242 -5.75 6.99 -13.64
CA SER A 242 -6.96 6.53 -14.33
C SER A 242 -6.69 5.58 -15.51
N ALA A 243 -5.44 5.20 -15.77
CA ALA A 243 -5.12 4.21 -16.80
C ALA A 243 -5.39 2.81 -16.24
N PRO A 244 -6.23 2.00 -16.90
CA PRO A 244 -6.50 0.66 -16.41
C PRO A 244 -5.24 -0.21 -16.51
N TRP A 245 -5.13 -1.15 -15.59
CA TRP A 245 -3.93 -1.96 -15.40
C TRP A 245 -3.37 -2.63 -16.67
N TYR A 246 -4.24 -3.09 -17.57
CA TYR A 246 -3.85 -3.77 -18.80
C TYR A 246 -3.30 -2.82 -19.89
N VAL A 247 -3.42 -1.51 -19.69
CA VAL A 247 -2.87 -0.47 -20.59
C VAL A 247 -1.48 0.01 -20.15
N LEU A 248 -1.14 -0.08 -18.86
CA LEU A 248 0.15 0.37 -18.32
C LEU A 248 1.36 -0.17 -19.09
N PRO A 249 1.44 -1.46 -19.46
CA PRO A 249 2.58 -1.98 -20.22
C PRO A 249 2.78 -1.29 -21.57
N ARG A 250 1.68 -0.95 -22.26
CA ARG A 250 1.74 -0.24 -23.55
C ARG A 250 2.23 1.19 -23.35
N LEU A 251 1.68 1.91 -22.38
CA LEU A 251 2.08 3.30 -22.06
C LEU A 251 3.56 3.39 -21.68
N TYR A 252 4.07 2.39 -20.96
CA TYR A 252 5.49 2.28 -20.67
C TYR A 252 6.32 2.02 -21.93
N ALA A 253 5.93 1.03 -22.73
CA ALA A 253 6.69 0.62 -23.92
C ALA A 253 6.78 1.72 -24.99
N GLU A 254 5.72 2.51 -25.18
CA GLU A 254 5.68 3.62 -26.16
C GLU A 254 6.67 4.75 -25.85
N ARG A 255 7.02 4.95 -24.57
CA ARG A 255 7.85 6.08 -24.10
C ARG A 255 8.84 5.65 -23.02
N LYS A 256 9.47 4.50 -23.21
CA LYS A 256 10.31 3.85 -22.20
C LYS A 256 11.41 4.78 -21.66
N GLU A 257 12.18 5.39 -22.55
CA GLU A 257 13.30 6.26 -22.20
C GLU A 257 12.83 7.48 -21.41
N HIS A 258 11.67 8.04 -21.75
CA HIS A 258 11.06 9.14 -21.03
C HIS A 258 10.72 8.75 -19.58
N TRP A 259 10.07 7.61 -19.35
CA TRP A 259 9.72 7.16 -18.01
C TRP A 259 10.93 6.89 -17.12
N GLN A 260 12.00 6.30 -17.69
CA GLN A 260 13.24 6.04 -16.97
C GLN A 260 14.00 7.33 -16.66
N ALA A 261 13.97 8.31 -17.56
CA ALA A 261 14.54 9.63 -17.29
C ALA A 261 13.75 10.35 -16.20
N LEU A 262 12.40 10.32 -16.28
CA LEU A 262 11.50 10.96 -15.32
C LEU A 262 11.72 10.43 -13.90
N ASN A 263 11.87 9.11 -13.73
CA ASN A 263 12.07 8.53 -12.40
C ASN A 263 13.54 8.46 -11.96
N HIS A 264 14.43 9.22 -12.61
CA HIS A 264 15.86 9.28 -12.30
C HIS A 264 16.53 7.90 -12.25
N GLY A 265 16.17 7.04 -13.20
CA GLY A 265 16.75 5.71 -13.36
C GLY A 265 16.39 4.73 -12.24
N TYR A 266 15.31 4.97 -11.48
CA TYR A 266 14.89 4.05 -10.41
C TYR A 266 14.20 2.79 -10.97
N VAL A 267 15.01 1.92 -11.58
CA VAL A 267 14.56 0.78 -12.38
C VAL A 267 15.16 -0.52 -11.88
N TYR A 268 14.33 -1.54 -11.69
CA TYR A 268 14.75 -2.93 -11.56
C TYR A 268 14.31 -3.72 -12.80
N ARG A 269 15.17 -4.63 -13.25
CA ARG A 269 14.88 -5.54 -14.37
C ARG A 269 13.77 -6.52 -14.00
N SER A 270 13.70 -6.94 -12.75
CA SER A 270 12.70 -7.89 -12.23
C SER A 270 12.62 -7.83 -10.71
N TYR A 271 11.51 -8.34 -10.14
CA TYR A 271 11.42 -8.56 -8.69
C TYR A 271 12.49 -9.54 -8.18
N TRP A 272 13.00 -10.45 -9.02
CA TRP A 272 14.11 -11.33 -8.64
C TRP A 272 15.41 -10.56 -8.40
N GLN A 273 15.72 -9.55 -9.23
CA GLN A 273 16.85 -8.66 -8.98
C GLN A 273 16.70 -7.95 -7.62
N MET A 274 15.49 -7.48 -7.32
CA MET A 274 15.17 -6.82 -6.06
C MET A 274 15.33 -7.76 -4.85
N VAL A 275 14.81 -8.99 -4.94
CA VAL A 275 14.99 -10.03 -3.91
C VAL A 275 16.47 -10.34 -3.71
N ARG A 276 17.27 -10.53 -4.77
CA ARG A 276 18.72 -10.78 -4.62
C ARG A 276 19.46 -9.61 -3.96
N ALA A 277 19.07 -8.38 -4.24
CA ALA A 277 19.68 -7.20 -3.65
C ALA A 277 19.33 -7.04 -2.16
N HIS A 278 18.07 -7.33 -1.79
CA HIS A 278 17.49 -6.90 -0.52
C HIS A 278 16.90 -8.02 0.34
N ALA A 279 17.04 -9.30 -0.02
CA ALA A 279 16.50 -10.43 0.76
C ALA A 279 16.81 -10.31 2.26
N LEU A 280 18.08 -10.02 2.57
CA LEU A 280 18.60 -9.88 3.94
C LEU A 280 19.30 -8.54 4.18
N ARG A 281 19.29 -7.63 3.20
CA ARG A 281 19.91 -6.30 3.30
C ARG A 281 18.80 -5.26 3.31
N PRO A 282 18.83 -4.30 4.25
CA PRO A 282 17.84 -3.23 4.26
C PRO A 282 17.92 -2.42 2.96
N LYS A 283 16.77 -2.13 2.34
CA LYS A 283 16.73 -1.29 1.13
C LYS A 283 17.17 0.14 1.44
N GLU A 284 16.64 0.68 2.53
CA GLU A 284 16.82 2.06 2.98
C GLU A 284 16.83 2.12 4.53
N PRO A 285 17.45 3.14 5.14
CA PRO A 285 17.36 3.35 6.58
C PRO A 285 15.91 3.62 6.99
N VAL A 286 15.53 3.19 8.19
CA VAL A 286 14.18 3.47 8.74
C VAL A 286 13.96 4.98 8.95
N VAL A 287 15.01 5.71 9.35
CA VAL A 287 14.92 7.16 9.56
C VAL A 287 14.99 7.87 8.21
N HIS A 288 14.04 8.79 7.97
CA HIS A 288 14.02 9.59 6.76
C HIS A 288 15.32 10.40 6.59
N PRO A 289 15.96 10.41 5.40
CA PRO A 289 17.29 10.98 5.20
C PRO A 289 17.35 12.51 5.20
N VAL A 290 16.23 13.22 5.02
CA VAL A 290 16.21 14.71 4.98
C VAL A 290 15.07 15.31 5.80
N LEU A 291 13.83 14.97 5.49
CA LEU A 291 12.63 15.50 6.14
C LEU A 291 12.51 15.09 7.62
N HIS A 292 11.99 16.03 8.43
CA HIS A 292 11.60 15.84 9.84
C HIS A 292 12.70 15.22 10.73
N GLN A 293 13.96 15.57 10.44
CA GLN A 293 15.12 15.13 11.22
C GLN A 293 15.29 15.87 12.55
N MET A 294 14.63 17.02 12.75
CA MET A 294 14.63 17.80 13.99
C MET A 294 13.19 18.28 14.30
N HIS A 295 12.79 18.24 15.57
CA HIS A 295 11.80 19.21 16.07
C HIS A 295 12.60 20.51 16.23
N THR A 296 12.62 21.39 15.23
CA THR A 296 12.97 22.77 15.51
C THR A 296 11.65 23.45 15.87
N PRO A 297 11.33 23.69 17.16
CA PRO A 297 10.34 24.71 17.44
C PRO A 297 10.89 25.98 16.80
N ALA A 298 10.10 26.65 15.97
CA ALA A 298 10.46 27.97 15.47
C ALA A 298 10.91 28.80 16.68
N ALA A 299 12.16 29.28 16.66
CA ALA A 299 12.58 30.25 17.65
C ALA A 299 11.58 31.41 17.56
N PRO A 300 11.05 31.93 18.69
CA PRO A 300 10.28 33.16 18.61
C PRO A 300 11.15 34.21 17.93
N GLU A 301 10.63 34.85 16.89
CA GLU A 301 11.25 36.03 16.31
C GLU A 301 11.59 36.98 17.46
N SER A 302 12.88 37.14 17.73
CA SER A 302 13.32 38.19 18.63
C SER A 302 12.96 39.51 17.95
N ASP A 303 12.06 40.27 18.57
CA ASP A 303 11.74 41.62 18.14
C ASP A 303 13.03 42.41 17.88
N PRO A 304 13.07 43.22 16.80
CA PRO A 304 14.23 44.05 16.52
C PRO A 304 14.46 45.02 17.69
N PRO A 305 15.72 45.32 18.04
CA PRO A 305 16.02 46.19 19.16
C PRO A 305 15.43 47.59 18.91
N VAL A 306 14.61 48.05 19.85
CA VAL A 306 14.11 49.42 19.91
C VAL A 306 15.32 50.35 19.98
N ALA A 307 15.51 51.16 18.93
CA ALA A 307 16.54 52.19 18.89
C ALA A 307 16.28 53.19 20.02
N ALA A 308 17.23 53.29 20.96
CA ALA A 308 17.24 54.32 21.97
C ALA A 308 17.39 55.69 21.29
N THR A 309 16.32 56.48 21.31
CA THR A 309 16.37 57.91 20.98
C THR A 309 17.08 58.65 22.11
N GLY A 310 18.41 58.80 21.96
CA GLY A 310 19.18 59.77 22.72
C GLY A 310 18.76 61.17 22.29
N GLY A 311 18.05 61.88 23.16
CA GLY A 311 17.84 63.31 23.02
C GLY A 311 19.12 64.09 23.25
N GLN A 312 19.26 65.21 22.55
CA GLN A 312 19.89 66.41 23.08
C GLN A 312 19.30 67.63 22.38
N ALA A 313 18.84 68.55 23.21
CA ALA A 313 18.29 69.84 22.85
C ALA A 313 19.42 70.87 22.68
N ALA A 314 19.30 71.70 21.65
CA ALA A 314 19.61 73.13 21.63
C ALA A 314 18.97 73.72 20.36
#